data_AF-A0A8S0GT63-F1
#
_entry.id   AF-A0A8S0GT63-F1
#
_cell.length_a   1.000
_cell.length_b   1.000
_cell.length_c   1.000
_cell.angle_alpha   90.00
_cell.angle_beta   90.00
_cell.angle_gamma   90.00
#
_symmetry.space_group_name_H-M   'P 1'
#
loop_
_entity.id
_entity.type
_entity.pdbx_description
1 polymer ?
#
loop_
_entity_poly.entity_id
_entity_poly.type
_entity_poly.pdbx_seq_one_letter_code
_entity_poly.pdbx_strand_id
1 'polypeptide(L)'
;MGHAKHVQQPRRSVSPLADARTDFTARVELTGLPANQAIFYRVTFEDAQSGAASEPWFGHLRSAPSQRRDIRFVWSGDTVGQGFGINPDIGGMRIYEAMRLRLPDFFIHSGDTIYADGPVPAQLTVEDGRIWRNLTTEAKSKVAETLDEYRGNYRYNLMDENLRRFNAEVPQIWQWDDHEVVNNWSPSKQLDERYVVKDIQTLVGRARQAWLEYSPMRRHSADGGGRIYRKLSYGPLLDVFVLDMRSYRGPNDDNLGGEKPFLGREQLDWLKRELKDSSAQWKVVAADMPIGLGVPDGEVSPGWRAGRRSPTATRARPRAASWRLPSC
;
A
#
# COMPACT_ATOMS: atom_id res chain seq x y z
N MET A 1 34.90 -24.08 -1.61
CA MET A 1 33.63 -24.81 -1.32
C MET A 1 32.92 -24.10 -0.19
N GLY A 2 32.02 -23.17 -0.52
CA GLY A 2 31.31 -22.36 0.47
C GLY A 2 30.25 -23.19 1.18
N HIS A 3 30.26 -23.17 2.52
CA HIS A 3 29.26 -23.83 3.33
C HIS A 3 27.87 -23.29 3.01
N ALA A 4 27.03 -24.15 2.42
CA ALA A 4 25.60 -23.93 2.39
C ALA A 4 25.12 -23.85 3.84
N LYS A 5 24.70 -22.66 4.30
CA LYS A 5 24.02 -22.53 5.59
C LYS A 5 22.73 -23.34 5.49
N HIS A 6 22.72 -24.52 6.08
CA HIS A 6 21.53 -25.35 6.20
C HIS A 6 20.42 -24.54 6.89
N VAL A 7 19.23 -24.52 6.28
CA VAL A 7 18.01 -24.00 6.93
C VAL A 7 17.76 -24.88 8.15
N GLN A 8 17.97 -24.35 9.35
CA GLN A 8 17.71 -25.08 10.58
C GLN A 8 16.19 -25.13 10.80
N GLN A 9 15.63 -26.34 10.94
CA GLN A 9 14.24 -26.61 11.33
C GLN A 9 13.16 -25.99 10.42
N PRO A 10 12.97 -26.51 9.19
CA PRO A 10 11.88 -26.06 8.33
C PRO A 10 10.52 -26.30 9.02
N ARG A 11 9.69 -25.25 9.07
CA ARG A 11 8.28 -25.36 9.50
C ARG A 11 7.39 -25.28 8.27
N ARG A 12 6.41 -26.19 8.18
CA ARG A 12 5.36 -26.15 7.17
C ARG A 12 4.11 -25.51 7.78
N SER A 13 3.51 -24.60 7.04
CA SER A 13 2.20 -24.02 7.35
C SER A 13 1.31 -24.18 6.13
N VAL A 14 0.02 -24.40 6.34
CA VAL A 14 -0.97 -24.62 5.29
C VAL A 14 -2.01 -23.50 5.38
N SER A 15 -2.33 -22.87 4.25
CA SER A 15 -3.38 -21.87 4.18
C SER A 15 -4.76 -22.53 4.14
N PRO A 16 -5.83 -21.75 4.40
CA PRO A 16 -7.14 -22.07 3.84
C PRO A 16 -7.07 -22.25 2.31
N LEU A 17 -8.09 -22.90 1.74
CA LEU A 17 -8.20 -23.12 0.30
C LEU A 17 -8.18 -21.79 -0.46
N ALA A 18 -7.36 -21.72 -1.49
CA ALA A 18 -7.35 -20.63 -2.46
C ALA A 18 -8.22 -21.03 -3.64
N ASP A 19 -9.38 -20.40 -3.80
CA ASP A 19 -10.33 -20.73 -4.86
C ASP A 19 -10.96 -19.47 -5.47
N ALA A 20 -11.84 -19.63 -6.45
CA ALA A 20 -12.47 -18.53 -7.17
C ALA A 20 -13.23 -17.54 -6.25
N ARG A 21 -13.65 -17.94 -5.05
CA ARG A 21 -14.35 -17.04 -4.10
C ARG A 21 -13.43 -15.95 -3.58
N THR A 22 -12.13 -16.23 -3.44
CA THR A 22 -11.10 -15.28 -2.99
C THR A 22 -10.15 -14.85 -4.12
N ASP A 23 -10.52 -15.14 -5.37
CA ASP A 23 -9.67 -14.90 -6.54
C ASP A 23 -8.32 -15.63 -6.46
N PHE A 24 -8.35 -16.85 -5.92
CA PHE A 24 -7.17 -17.68 -5.69
C PHE A 24 -6.10 -17.01 -4.81
N THR A 25 -6.48 -15.99 -4.04
CA THR A 25 -5.62 -15.43 -2.99
C THR A 25 -5.67 -16.32 -1.75
N ALA A 26 -4.52 -16.46 -1.08
CA ALA A 26 -4.37 -17.22 0.15
C ALA A 26 -3.59 -16.40 1.19
N ARG A 27 -3.89 -16.63 2.47
CA ARG A 27 -3.16 -16.00 3.58
C ARG A 27 -2.80 -17.04 4.64
N VAL A 28 -1.56 -16.96 5.12
CA VAL A 28 -1.06 -17.77 6.22
C VAL A 28 -0.47 -16.84 7.26
N GLU A 29 -0.89 -17.02 8.51
CA GLU A 29 -0.24 -16.36 9.63
C GLU A 29 0.93 -17.20 10.13
N LEU A 30 2.14 -16.64 10.08
CA LEU A 30 3.32 -17.26 10.64
C LEU A 30 3.52 -16.77 12.08
N THR A 31 3.53 -17.69 13.03
CA THR A 31 3.70 -17.41 14.47
C THR A 31 4.97 -18.05 15.02
N GLY A 32 5.43 -17.54 16.17
CA GLY A 32 6.62 -18.07 16.84
C GLY A 32 7.91 -17.95 16.02
N LEU A 33 8.01 -16.90 15.19
CA LEU A 33 9.22 -16.58 14.45
C LEU A 33 10.29 -16.05 15.43
N PRO A 34 11.57 -16.44 15.27
CA PRO A 34 12.64 -15.90 16.09
C PRO A 34 12.81 -14.40 15.84
N ALA A 35 13.11 -13.62 16.88
CA ALA A 35 13.23 -12.17 16.76
C ALA A 35 14.51 -11.76 16.02
N ASN A 36 14.44 -10.70 15.21
CA ASN A 36 15.57 -10.12 14.47
C ASN A 36 16.32 -11.11 13.54
N GLN A 37 15.63 -12.07 12.94
CA GLN A 37 16.27 -13.08 12.09
C GLN A 37 15.81 -12.96 10.64
N ALA A 38 16.74 -13.31 9.74
CA ALA A 38 16.42 -13.57 8.34
C ALA A 38 15.62 -14.88 8.27
N ILE A 39 14.40 -14.78 7.75
CA ILE A 39 13.47 -15.89 7.53
C ILE A 39 13.40 -16.10 6.03
N PHE A 40 13.77 -17.28 5.58
CA PHE A 40 13.60 -17.70 4.19
C PHE A 40 12.36 -18.58 4.09
N TYR A 41 11.55 -18.35 3.07
CA TYR A 41 10.33 -19.13 2.86
C TYR A 41 10.21 -19.53 1.39
N ARG A 42 9.43 -20.58 1.16
CA ARG A 42 8.92 -20.94 -0.15
C ARG A 42 7.42 -21.20 -0.08
N VAL A 43 6.70 -20.89 -1.15
CA VAL A 43 5.27 -21.11 -1.29
C VAL A 43 5.04 -22.00 -2.50
N THR A 44 4.19 -23.00 -2.35
CA THR A 44 3.73 -23.89 -3.42
C THR A 44 2.22 -24.00 -3.32
N PHE A 45 1.53 -23.91 -4.46
CA PHE A 45 0.12 -24.25 -4.56
C PHE A 45 0.00 -25.71 -4.96
N GLU A 46 -0.91 -26.43 -4.31
CA GLU A 46 -1.21 -27.83 -4.58
C GLU A 46 -2.68 -27.91 -4.98
N ASP A 47 -2.97 -28.45 -6.16
CA ASP A 47 -4.33 -28.67 -6.60
C ASP A 47 -5.00 -29.74 -5.73
N ALA A 48 -6.14 -29.39 -5.14
CA ALA A 48 -6.80 -30.24 -4.14
C ALA A 48 -7.35 -31.57 -4.71
N GLN A 49 -7.51 -31.70 -6.04
CA GLN A 49 -8.06 -32.89 -6.67
C GLN A 49 -6.96 -33.81 -7.21
N SER A 50 -6.01 -33.25 -7.95
CA SER A 50 -4.95 -33.99 -8.63
C SER A 50 -3.67 -34.14 -7.79
N GLY A 51 -3.50 -33.32 -6.75
CA GLY A 51 -2.24 -33.22 -6.00
C GLY A 51 -1.10 -32.58 -6.79
N ALA A 52 -1.37 -32.04 -7.98
CA ALA A 52 -0.37 -31.37 -8.79
C ALA A 52 0.15 -30.12 -8.07
N ALA A 53 1.48 -30.01 -7.95
CA ALA A 53 2.13 -28.89 -7.28
C ALA A 53 2.65 -27.86 -8.28
N SER A 54 2.51 -26.58 -7.97
CA SER A 54 3.15 -25.50 -8.71
C SER A 54 4.67 -25.50 -8.51
N GLU A 55 5.39 -24.82 -9.39
CA GLU A 55 6.77 -24.41 -9.09
C GLU A 55 6.80 -23.58 -7.78
N PRO A 56 7.80 -23.79 -6.91
CA PRO A 56 7.90 -23.05 -5.66
C PRO A 56 8.31 -21.60 -5.92
N TRP A 57 7.60 -20.67 -5.29
CA TRP A 57 8.01 -19.27 -5.22
C TRP A 57 8.79 -19.01 -3.95
N PHE A 58 9.98 -18.42 -4.05
CA PHE A 58 10.86 -18.15 -2.92
C PHE A 58 10.75 -16.72 -2.44
N GLY A 59 10.96 -16.53 -1.15
CA GLY A 59 11.05 -15.20 -0.56
C GLY A 59 11.87 -15.18 0.71
N HIS A 60 12.07 -13.97 1.21
CA HIS A 60 12.85 -13.69 2.40
C HIS A 60 12.22 -12.51 3.15
N LEU A 61 12.27 -12.55 4.47
CA LEU A 61 11.92 -11.40 5.30
C LEU A 61 12.79 -11.35 6.54
N ARG A 62 12.87 -10.19 7.18
CA ARG A 62 13.45 -10.06 8.53
C ARG A 62 12.34 -9.87 9.55
N SER A 63 12.29 -10.74 10.55
CA SER A 63 11.34 -10.61 11.66
C SER A 63 11.67 -9.40 12.53
N ALA A 64 10.64 -8.84 13.18
CA ALA A 64 10.80 -7.68 14.06
C ALA A 64 11.81 -7.97 15.20
N PRO A 65 12.63 -6.99 15.59
CA PRO A 65 13.59 -7.15 16.66
C PRO A 65 12.93 -7.06 18.04
N SER A 66 13.48 -7.77 19.03
CA SER A 66 13.09 -7.61 20.44
C SER A 66 13.98 -6.62 21.20
N GLN A 67 15.12 -6.24 20.62
CA GLN A 67 16.09 -5.31 21.19
C GLN A 67 16.30 -4.10 20.27
N ARG A 68 16.97 -3.06 20.78
CA ARG A 68 17.32 -1.87 19.99
C ARG A 68 18.30 -2.25 18.87
N ARG A 69 17.99 -1.82 17.65
CA ARG A 69 18.88 -1.83 16.48
C ARG A 69 18.46 -0.75 15.50
N ASP A 70 19.31 -0.42 14.55
CA ASP A 70 18.94 0.44 13.43
C ASP A 70 17.78 -0.19 12.64
N ILE A 71 16.82 0.66 12.24
CA ILE A 71 15.67 0.29 11.41
C ILE A 71 15.77 1.10 10.12
N ARG A 72 15.61 0.44 8.98
CA ARG A 72 15.48 1.07 7.67
C ARG A 72 14.15 0.69 7.08
N PHE A 73 13.33 1.66 6.70
CA PHE A 73 12.12 1.39 5.93
C PHE A 73 12.01 2.37 4.77
N VAL A 74 11.22 1.98 3.77
CA VAL A 74 10.85 2.84 2.64
C VAL A 74 9.35 3.04 2.64
N TRP A 75 8.86 4.09 1.98
CA TRP A 75 7.44 4.38 1.87
C TRP A 75 7.14 4.99 0.50
N SER A 76 5.93 4.74 -0.01
CA SER A 76 5.42 5.26 -1.28
C SER A 76 3.89 5.10 -1.30
N GLY A 77 3.23 5.76 -2.24
CA GLY A 77 1.86 5.48 -2.67
C GLY A 77 1.79 5.43 -4.19
N ASP A 78 0.57 5.54 -4.72
CA ASP A 78 0.31 6.00 -6.09
C ASP A 78 0.83 5.05 -7.20
N THR A 79 0.40 3.79 -7.13
CA THR A 79 0.84 2.73 -8.05
C THR A 79 -0.08 2.58 -9.24
N VAL A 80 0.48 2.80 -10.44
CA VAL A 80 -0.23 2.68 -11.72
C VAL A 80 -1.36 3.72 -11.87
N GLY A 81 -1.04 4.98 -11.58
CA GLY A 81 -1.94 6.12 -11.71
C GLY A 81 -1.80 6.90 -13.01
N GLN A 82 -2.78 7.76 -13.30
CA GLN A 82 -2.73 8.76 -14.39
C GLN A 82 -2.45 8.16 -15.79
N GLY A 83 -2.83 6.89 -16.00
CA GLY A 83 -2.57 6.15 -17.24
C GLY A 83 -1.16 5.56 -17.37
N PHE A 84 -0.25 5.82 -16.42
CA PHE A 84 1.10 5.26 -16.40
C PHE A 84 1.10 3.88 -15.73
N GLY A 85 1.03 2.83 -16.53
CA GLY A 85 1.13 1.44 -16.09
C GLY A 85 2.53 0.84 -16.23
N ILE A 86 2.58 -0.48 -16.34
CA ILE A 86 3.82 -1.24 -16.50
C ILE A 86 4.36 -0.97 -17.90
N ASN A 87 5.60 -0.47 -18.00
CA ASN A 87 6.27 -0.25 -19.27
C ASN A 87 7.42 -1.24 -19.49
N PRO A 88 7.23 -2.30 -20.28
CA PRO A 88 8.26 -3.30 -20.54
C PRO A 88 9.52 -2.74 -21.21
N ASP A 89 9.40 -1.71 -22.05
CA ASP A 89 10.53 -1.11 -22.80
C ASP A 89 11.61 -0.53 -21.86
N ILE A 90 11.22 -0.16 -20.63
CA ILE A 90 12.13 0.36 -19.60
C ILE A 90 12.35 -0.61 -18.44
N GLY A 91 11.91 -1.87 -18.57
CA GLY A 91 12.04 -2.89 -17.54
C GLY A 91 10.97 -2.83 -16.44
N GLY A 92 9.79 -2.29 -16.73
CA GLY A 92 8.63 -2.28 -15.83
C GLY A 92 8.66 -1.19 -14.75
N MET A 93 8.05 -1.47 -13.60
CA MET A 93 7.95 -0.58 -12.45
C MET A 93 9.26 -0.52 -11.64
N ARG A 94 10.31 0.06 -12.25
CA ARG A 94 11.68 0.10 -11.72
C ARG A 94 11.83 0.67 -10.31
N ILE A 95 10.88 1.49 -9.83
CA ILE A 95 10.93 2.05 -8.47
C ILE A 95 10.92 0.96 -7.41
N TYR A 96 10.18 -0.15 -7.61
CA TYR A 96 10.15 -1.26 -6.67
C TYR A 96 11.50 -1.95 -6.54
N GLU A 97 12.22 -2.13 -7.65
CA GLU A 97 13.59 -2.67 -7.63
C GLU A 97 14.55 -1.70 -6.93
N ALA A 98 14.44 -0.40 -7.24
CA ALA A 98 15.25 0.63 -6.60
C ALA A 98 15.04 0.68 -5.06
N MET A 99 13.80 0.45 -4.61
CA MET A 99 13.45 0.30 -3.19
C MET A 99 13.97 -1.02 -2.61
N ARG A 100 13.78 -2.15 -3.30
CA ARG A 100 14.24 -3.49 -2.88
C ARG A 100 15.74 -3.49 -2.57
N LEU A 101 16.53 -2.89 -3.46
CA LEU A 101 17.99 -2.80 -3.36
C LEU A 101 18.47 -1.92 -2.18
N ARG A 102 17.58 -1.20 -1.49
CA ARG A 102 17.89 -0.52 -0.22
C ARG A 102 17.87 -1.45 0.97
N LEU A 103 17.45 -2.70 0.79
CA LEU A 103 17.31 -3.71 1.84
C LEU A 103 16.51 -3.17 3.04
N PRO A 104 15.30 -2.61 2.82
CA PRO A 104 14.48 -2.13 3.93
C PRO A 104 13.98 -3.31 4.77
N ASP A 105 13.79 -3.05 6.06
CA ASP A 105 13.14 -3.95 7.01
C ASP A 105 11.65 -4.15 6.69
N PHE A 106 11.00 -3.11 6.16
CA PHE A 106 9.63 -3.12 5.67
C PHE A 106 9.36 -1.92 4.76
N PHE A 107 8.21 -1.96 4.09
CA PHE A 107 7.67 -0.90 3.25
C PHE A 107 6.30 -0.44 3.75
N ILE A 108 6.05 0.86 3.75
CA ILE A 108 4.73 1.44 3.99
C ILE A 108 4.13 1.84 2.63
N HIS A 109 3.00 1.24 2.27
CA HIS A 109 2.20 1.66 1.13
C HIS A 109 1.09 2.58 1.62
N SER A 110 1.18 3.87 1.34
CA SER A 110 0.29 4.92 1.85
C SER A 110 -0.99 5.10 1.02
N GLY A 111 -1.60 4.00 0.57
CA GLY A 111 -2.78 4.03 -0.30
C GLY A 111 -2.44 4.14 -1.79
N ASP A 112 -3.47 4.15 -2.62
CA ASP A 112 -3.37 4.07 -4.08
C ASP A 112 -2.50 2.89 -4.55
N THR A 113 -2.72 1.74 -3.95
CA THR A 113 -2.09 0.46 -4.33
C THR A 113 -2.51 0.01 -5.73
N ILE A 114 -3.64 0.53 -6.20
CA ILE A 114 -4.15 0.46 -7.56
C ILE A 114 -4.84 1.79 -7.90
N TYR A 115 -5.02 2.05 -9.20
CA TYR A 115 -6.02 3.00 -9.69
C TYR A 115 -7.14 2.24 -10.39
N ALA A 116 -8.25 2.02 -9.67
CA ALA A 116 -9.43 1.31 -10.16
C ALA A 116 -10.26 2.16 -11.13
N ASP A 117 -10.05 3.46 -11.14
CA ASP A 117 -10.79 4.48 -11.89
C ASP A 117 -9.94 5.18 -12.97
N GLY A 118 -8.69 4.76 -13.13
CA GLY A 118 -7.74 5.28 -14.12
C GLY A 118 -7.44 4.25 -15.21
N PRO A 119 -8.09 4.32 -16.39
CA PRO A 119 -7.72 3.48 -17.51
C PRO A 119 -6.25 3.66 -17.90
N VAL A 120 -5.61 2.57 -18.32
CA VAL A 120 -4.22 2.57 -18.79
C VAL A 120 -4.23 2.38 -20.30
N PRO A 121 -4.08 3.46 -21.10
CA PRO A 121 -4.02 3.35 -22.55
C PRO A 121 -2.73 2.66 -22.98
N ALA A 122 -2.73 2.03 -24.16
CA ALA A 122 -1.54 1.34 -24.67
C ALA A 122 -0.32 2.25 -24.80
N GLN A 123 -0.53 3.54 -25.10
CA GLN A 123 0.54 4.51 -25.25
C GLN A 123 0.15 5.88 -24.69
N LEU A 124 1.14 6.59 -24.16
CA LEU A 124 1.06 7.99 -23.75
C LEU A 124 2.28 8.73 -24.29
N THR A 125 2.13 10.02 -24.60
CA THR A 125 3.27 10.90 -24.87
C THR A 125 3.64 11.62 -23.58
N VAL A 126 4.87 11.45 -23.11
CA VAL A 126 5.37 12.15 -21.90
C VAL A 126 5.89 13.54 -22.27
N GLU A 127 6.17 14.38 -21.27
CA GLU A 127 6.49 15.82 -21.45
C GLU A 127 7.63 16.10 -22.45
N ASP A 128 8.60 15.20 -22.57
CA ASP A 128 9.74 15.35 -23.48
C ASP A 128 9.52 14.73 -24.87
N GLY A 129 8.28 14.35 -25.19
CA GLY A 129 7.89 13.77 -26.48
C GLY A 129 8.18 12.26 -26.61
N ARG A 130 8.79 11.61 -25.61
CA ARG A 130 8.95 10.15 -25.63
C ARG A 130 7.60 9.46 -25.51
N ILE A 131 7.48 8.31 -26.19
CA ILE A 131 6.30 7.46 -26.08
C ILE A 131 6.50 6.48 -24.92
N TRP A 132 5.62 6.57 -23.94
CA TRP A 132 5.45 5.56 -22.90
C TRP A 132 4.55 4.45 -23.45
N ARG A 133 4.98 3.18 -23.36
CA ARG A 133 4.20 2.03 -23.82
C ARG A 133 3.80 1.17 -22.64
N ASN A 134 2.50 1.08 -22.40
CA ASN A 134 1.96 0.28 -21.33
C ASN A 134 1.72 -1.16 -21.81
N LEU A 135 2.01 -2.11 -20.94
CA LEU A 135 1.29 -3.37 -20.92
C LEU A 135 -0.18 -3.06 -20.59
N THR A 136 -1.13 -3.70 -21.27
CA THR A 136 -2.57 -3.46 -21.09
C THR A 136 -3.31 -4.75 -20.74
N THR A 137 -4.39 -4.63 -19.97
CA THR A 137 -5.35 -5.70 -19.69
C THR A 137 -6.77 -5.17 -19.77
N GLU A 138 -7.76 -6.06 -19.90
CA GLU A 138 -9.18 -5.69 -19.90
C GLU A 138 -9.57 -4.91 -18.63
N ALA A 139 -9.08 -5.34 -17.46
CA ALA A 139 -9.34 -4.67 -16.18
C ALA A 139 -8.80 -3.23 -16.09
N LYS A 140 -7.91 -2.84 -17.00
CA LYS A 140 -7.37 -1.47 -17.12
C LYS A 140 -7.93 -0.68 -18.31
N SER A 141 -8.94 -1.21 -18.99
CA SER A 141 -9.54 -0.56 -20.17
C SER A 141 -10.60 0.50 -19.82
N LYS A 142 -11.20 0.40 -18.63
CA LYS A 142 -12.23 1.31 -18.13
C LYS A 142 -12.19 1.40 -16.60
N VAL A 143 -13.09 2.20 -16.02
CA VAL A 143 -13.31 2.25 -14.57
C VAL A 143 -13.86 0.92 -14.05
N ALA A 144 -13.43 0.52 -12.85
CA ALA A 144 -13.88 -0.70 -12.20
C ALA A 144 -15.24 -0.50 -11.50
N GLU A 145 -16.16 -1.39 -11.80
CA GLU A 145 -17.51 -1.41 -11.26
C GLU A 145 -17.85 -2.77 -10.64
N THR A 146 -17.37 -3.86 -11.25
CA THR A 146 -17.56 -5.22 -10.76
C THR A 146 -16.41 -5.66 -9.86
N LEU A 147 -16.67 -6.64 -8.99
CA LEU A 147 -15.62 -7.20 -8.13
C LEU A 147 -14.44 -7.77 -8.94
N ASP A 148 -14.69 -8.40 -10.09
CA ASP A 148 -13.61 -8.92 -10.93
C ASP A 148 -12.77 -7.82 -11.58
N GLU A 149 -13.37 -6.68 -11.92
CA GLU A 149 -12.62 -5.52 -12.41
C GLU A 149 -11.72 -4.94 -11.31
N TYR A 150 -12.21 -4.82 -10.08
CA TYR A 150 -11.37 -4.41 -8.93
C TYR A 150 -10.23 -5.41 -8.70
N ARG A 151 -10.50 -6.71 -8.71
CA ARG A 151 -9.48 -7.76 -8.60
C ARG A 151 -8.45 -7.70 -9.74
N GLY A 152 -8.93 -7.48 -10.96
CA GLY A 152 -8.10 -7.36 -12.16
C GLY A 152 -7.12 -6.20 -12.10
N ASN A 153 -7.44 -5.12 -11.38
CA ASN A 153 -6.51 -4.02 -11.12
C ASN A 153 -5.31 -4.46 -10.25
N TYR A 154 -5.54 -5.29 -9.23
CA TYR A 154 -4.44 -5.87 -8.44
C TYR A 154 -3.64 -6.91 -9.23
N ARG A 155 -4.32 -7.78 -10.01
CA ARG A 155 -3.67 -8.75 -10.89
C ARG A 155 -2.76 -8.07 -11.90
N TYR A 156 -3.18 -6.94 -12.48
CA TYR A 156 -2.36 -6.14 -13.39
C TYR A 156 -1.02 -5.75 -12.76
N ASN A 157 -1.04 -5.19 -11.55
CA ASN A 157 0.20 -4.80 -10.87
C ASN A 157 1.13 -5.99 -10.63
N LEU A 158 0.57 -7.16 -10.30
CA LEU A 158 1.32 -8.40 -10.11
C LEU A 158 1.90 -9.00 -11.40
N MET A 159 1.61 -8.45 -12.58
CA MET A 159 2.31 -8.82 -13.82
C MET A 159 3.75 -8.29 -13.85
N ASP A 160 4.06 -7.25 -13.07
CA ASP A 160 5.39 -6.64 -13.04
C ASP A 160 6.38 -7.45 -12.21
N GLU A 161 7.53 -7.77 -12.82
CA GLU A 161 8.55 -8.57 -12.15
C GLU A 161 9.24 -7.83 -11.00
N ASN A 162 9.42 -6.51 -11.08
CA ASN A 162 10.04 -5.75 -10.00
C ASN A 162 9.14 -5.76 -8.76
N LEU A 163 7.84 -5.56 -8.96
CA LEU A 163 6.88 -5.65 -7.87
C LEU A 163 6.85 -7.06 -7.26
N ARG A 164 6.82 -8.12 -8.07
CA ARG A 164 6.86 -9.50 -7.57
C ARG A 164 8.12 -9.79 -6.75
N ARG A 165 9.30 -9.35 -7.22
CA ARG A 165 10.57 -9.49 -6.47
C ARG A 165 10.54 -8.69 -5.17
N PHE A 166 10.03 -7.47 -5.21
CA PHE A 166 9.88 -6.62 -4.03
C PHE A 166 8.95 -7.27 -2.99
N ASN A 167 7.78 -7.73 -3.41
CA ASN A 167 6.80 -8.41 -2.55
C ASN A 167 7.34 -9.70 -1.92
N ALA A 168 8.27 -10.37 -2.59
CA ALA A 168 8.91 -11.60 -2.08
C ALA A 168 9.99 -11.34 -1.03
N GLU A 169 10.52 -10.11 -0.93
CA GLU A 169 11.70 -9.80 -0.10
C GLU A 169 11.46 -8.72 0.96
N VAL A 170 10.44 -7.88 0.77
CA VAL A 170 10.17 -6.72 1.61
C VAL A 170 8.78 -6.85 2.24
N PRO A 171 8.70 -7.02 3.58
CA PRO A 171 7.43 -6.99 4.30
C PRO A 171 6.68 -5.67 4.04
N GLN A 172 5.37 -5.74 3.86
CA GLN A 172 4.57 -4.58 3.47
C GLN A 172 3.51 -4.24 4.51
N ILE A 173 3.34 -2.94 4.75
CA ILE A 173 2.33 -2.35 5.62
C ILE A 173 1.44 -1.49 4.73
N TRP A 174 0.26 -2.01 4.38
CA TRP A 174 -0.66 -1.32 3.49
C TRP A 174 -1.69 -0.45 4.24
N GLN A 175 -2.02 0.65 3.59
CA GLN A 175 -3.21 1.47 3.72
C GLN A 175 -3.97 1.43 2.39
N TRP A 176 -5.23 1.82 2.42
CA TRP A 176 -5.91 2.28 1.20
C TRP A 176 -6.02 3.80 1.23
N ASP A 177 -6.17 4.40 0.07
CA ASP A 177 -6.66 5.76 -0.10
C ASP A 177 -7.90 5.70 -1.02
N ASP A 178 -8.12 6.67 -1.90
CA ASP A 178 -9.34 6.74 -2.68
C ASP A 178 -9.32 5.94 -3.97
N HIS A 179 -8.19 5.83 -4.65
CA HIS A 179 -8.11 5.17 -5.95
C HIS A 179 -8.25 3.64 -5.90
N GLU A 180 -8.26 3.05 -4.70
CA GLU A 180 -8.82 1.72 -4.49
C GLU A 180 -10.29 1.60 -4.89
N VAL A 181 -11.05 2.69 -4.80
CA VAL A 181 -12.48 2.79 -5.14
C VAL A 181 -12.67 3.69 -6.37
N VAL A 182 -12.44 4.99 -6.20
CA VAL A 182 -12.58 6.07 -7.18
C VAL A 182 -11.99 7.34 -6.60
N ASN A 183 -11.34 8.15 -7.43
CA ASN A 183 -10.74 9.44 -7.06
C ASN A 183 -11.65 10.27 -6.14
N ASN A 184 -11.08 10.78 -5.06
CA ASN A 184 -11.73 11.60 -4.05
C ASN A 184 -13.04 11.00 -3.51
N TRP A 185 -13.09 9.68 -3.33
CA TRP A 185 -14.24 9.04 -2.72
C TRP A 185 -14.46 9.55 -1.28
N SER A 186 -15.74 9.81 -1.02
CA SER A 186 -16.36 10.00 0.29
C SER A 186 -17.77 9.39 0.24
N PRO A 187 -18.49 9.23 1.37
CA PRO A 187 -19.84 8.66 1.35
C PRO A 187 -20.85 9.41 0.46
N SER A 188 -20.58 10.69 0.10
CA SER A 188 -21.44 11.53 -0.74
C SER A 188 -20.96 11.65 -2.20
N LYS A 189 -19.93 10.89 -2.60
CA LYS A 189 -19.34 10.99 -3.95
C LYS A 189 -20.40 10.78 -5.02
N GLN A 190 -20.49 11.73 -5.95
CA GLN A 190 -21.23 11.60 -7.19
C GLN A 190 -20.31 11.05 -8.27
N LEU A 191 -20.76 10.02 -8.98
CA LEU A 191 -19.98 9.32 -10.01
C LEU A 191 -20.26 9.91 -11.39
N ASP A 192 -19.18 10.26 -12.10
CA ASP A 192 -19.25 10.80 -13.46
C ASP A 192 -19.78 9.78 -14.48
N GLU A 193 -19.95 10.21 -15.73
CA GLU A 193 -20.56 9.43 -16.82
C GLU A 193 -19.83 8.14 -17.17
N ARG A 194 -18.57 7.95 -16.74
CA ARG A 194 -17.82 6.69 -16.97
C ARG A 194 -18.41 5.51 -16.22
N TYR A 195 -19.19 5.77 -15.17
CA TYR A 195 -19.79 4.76 -14.31
C TYR A 195 -21.27 4.52 -14.67
N VAL A 196 -21.63 3.26 -14.87
CA VAL A 196 -23.02 2.80 -14.96
C VAL A 196 -23.61 2.62 -13.56
N VAL A 197 -22.86 2.01 -12.64
CA VAL A 197 -23.23 1.89 -11.23
C VAL A 197 -23.06 3.26 -10.58
N LYS A 198 -24.18 3.90 -10.20
CA LYS A 198 -24.18 5.23 -9.56
C LYS A 198 -24.18 5.23 -8.03
N ASP A 199 -24.35 4.06 -7.41
CA ASP A 199 -24.26 3.92 -5.97
C ASP A 199 -22.80 3.72 -5.53
N ILE A 200 -22.24 4.74 -4.86
CA ILE A 200 -20.87 4.68 -4.34
C ILE A 200 -20.69 3.57 -3.31
N GLN A 201 -21.71 3.24 -2.50
CA GLN A 201 -21.57 2.22 -1.45
C GLN A 201 -21.39 0.83 -2.04
N THR A 202 -22.08 0.53 -3.14
CA THR A 202 -21.87 -0.69 -3.93
C THR A 202 -20.42 -0.79 -4.43
N LEU A 203 -19.84 0.30 -4.95
CA LEU A 203 -18.44 0.30 -5.41
C LEU A 203 -17.46 0.11 -4.26
N VAL A 204 -17.64 0.84 -3.15
CA VAL A 204 -16.82 0.72 -1.94
C VAL A 204 -16.84 -0.72 -1.41
N GLY A 205 -18.00 -1.38 -1.37
CA GLY A 205 -18.12 -2.76 -0.92
C GLY A 205 -17.29 -3.74 -1.76
N ARG A 206 -17.36 -3.62 -3.09
CA ARG A 206 -16.61 -4.47 -4.04
C ARG A 206 -15.12 -4.19 -3.98
N ALA A 207 -14.73 -2.91 -4.00
CA ALA A 207 -13.35 -2.47 -3.89
C ALA A 207 -12.69 -2.93 -2.59
N ARG A 208 -13.40 -2.78 -1.47
CA ARG A 208 -12.93 -3.20 -0.14
C ARG A 208 -12.74 -4.71 -0.06
N GLN A 209 -13.63 -5.49 -0.66
CA GLN A 209 -13.46 -6.93 -0.74
C GLN A 209 -12.17 -7.29 -1.50
N ALA A 210 -11.96 -6.72 -2.69
CA ALA A 210 -10.75 -6.94 -3.47
C ALA A 210 -9.48 -6.50 -2.70
N TRP A 211 -9.49 -5.30 -2.10
CA TRP A 211 -8.36 -4.82 -1.29
C TRP A 211 -8.04 -5.77 -0.14
N LEU A 212 -9.05 -6.27 0.59
CA LEU A 212 -8.83 -7.22 1.69
C LEU A 212 -8.30 -8.58 1.21
N GLU A 213 -8.64 -9.01 -0.01
CA GLU A 213 -8.12 -10.25 -0.63
C GLU A 213 -6.64 -10.11 -0.97
N TYR A 214 -6.24 -8.97 -1.56
CA TYR A 214 -4.88 -8.74 -2.06
C TYR A 214 -3.91 -8.14 -1.03
N SER A 215 -4.40 -7.41 -0.04
CA SER A 215 -3.58 -6.75 0.98
C SER A 215 -2.89 -7.77 1.90
N PRO A 216 -1.57 -7.67 2.16
CA PRO A 216 -0.85 -8.57 3.06
C PRO A 216 -1.08 -8.20 4.54
N MET A 217 -2.34 -8.06 4.96
CA MET A 217 -2.75 -7.67 6.30
C MET A 217 -3.38 -8.82 7.08
N ARG A 218 -3.09 -8.88 8.38
CA ARG A 218 -3.78 -9.79 9.31
C ARG A 218 -5.25 -9.37 9.45
N ARG A 219 -6.17 -10.33 9.32
CA ARG A 219 -7.60 -10.12 9.61
C ARG A 219 -7.89 -10.50 11.06
N HIS A 220 -8.45 -9.58 11.84
CA HIS A 220 -8.84 -9.83 13.22
C HIS A 220 -10.35 -10.03 13.31
N SER A 221 -10.82 -11.19 13.75
CA SER A 221 -12.26 -11.44 13.91
C SER A 221 -12.94 -10.41 14.81
N ALA A 222 -12.23 -9.91 15.84
CA ALA A 222 -12.72 -8.91 16.79
C ALA A 222 -13.10 -7.56 16.14
N ASP A 223 -12.61 -7.25 14.93
CA ASP A 223 -12.98 -6.04 14.19
C ASP A 223 -13.75 -6.34 12.89
N GLY A 224 -14.36 -7.53 12.80
CA GLY A 224 -15.03 -7.98 11.59
C GLY A 224 -14.05 -8.39 10.48
N GLY A 225 -12.75 -8.45 10.76
CA GLY A 225 -11.72 -8.96 9.85
C GLY A 225 -11.28 -7.97 8.77
N GLY A 226 -11.66 -6.69 8.89
CA GLY A 226 -11.46 -5.71 7.83
C GLY A 226 -10.87 -4.37 8.27
N ARG A 227 -10.66 -4.13 9.57
CA ARG A 227 -10.17 -2.82 10.02
C ARG A 227 -8.76 -2.54 9.49
N ILE A 228 -8.59 -1.36 8.90
CA ILE A 228 -7.33 -0.94 8.28
C ILE A 228 -6.45 -0.23 9.30
N TYR A 229 -7.00 0.70 10.09
CA TYR A 229 -6.21 1.40 11.10
C TYR A 229 -5.71 0.43 12.19
N ARG A 230 -4.42 0.52 12.52
CA ARG A 230 -3.76 -0.42 13.43
C ARG A 230 -2.40 0.11 13.87
N LYS A 231 -1.87 -0.45 14.96
CA LYS A 231 -0.53 -0.16 15.47
C LYS A 231 0.36 -1.36 15.22
N LEU A 232 1.55 -1.12 14.70
CA LEU A 232 2.60 -2.13 14.53
C LEU A 232 3.83 -1.70 15.32
N SER A 233 4.21 -2.51 16.30
CA SER A 233 5.44 -2.30 17.08
C SER A 233 6.61 -3.05 16.44
N TYR A 234 7.69 -2.33 16.14
CA TYR A 234 8.90 -2.87 15.56
C TYR A 234 10.05 -2.77 16.57
N GLY A 235 9.99 -3.65 17.57
CA GLY A 235 10.86 -3.62 18.74
C GLY A 235 10.65 -2.37 19.60
N PRO A 236 11.60 -2.06 20.51
CA PRO A 236 11.48 -0.90 21.40
C PRO A 236 11.72 0.45 20.71
N LEU A 237 12.17 0.46 19.45
CA LEU A 237 12.61 1.68 18.78
C LEU A 237 11.47 2.38 18.05
N LEU A 238 10.53 1.64 17.46
CA LEU A 238 9.55 2.20 16.53
C LEU A 238 8.16 1.63 16.74
N ASP A 239 7.18 2.52 16.88
CA ASP A 239 5.76 2.21 16.66
C ASP A 239 5.28 2.88 15.36
N VAL A 240 4.59 2.13 14.51
CA VAL A 240 3.91 2.63 13.30
C VAL A 240 2.40 2.64 13.55
N PHE A 241 1.80 3.81 13.49
CA PHE A 241 0.36 4.05 13.60
C PHE A 241 -0.20 4.20 12.21
N VAL A 242 -0.84 3.15 11.73
CA VAL A 242 -1.46 3.11 10.42
C VAL A 242 -2.88 3.66 10.55
N LEU A 243 -3.19 4.70 9.79
CA LEU A 243 -4.51 5.32 9.74
C LEU A 243 -5.37 4.75 8.60
N ASP A 244 -6.66 5.03 8.70
CA ASP A 244 -7.65 4.91 7.62
C ASP A 244 -8.36 6.26 7.53
N MET A 245 -8.03 7.07 6.52
CA MET A 245 -8.57 8.43 6.37
C MET A 245 -9.74 8.48 5.37
N ARG A 246 -10.26 7.31 4.95
CA ARG A 246 -11.37 7.19 4.00
C ARG A 246 -12.62 6.50 4.56
N SER A 247 -12.49 5.41 5.30
CA SER A 247 -13.66 4.63 5.76
C SER A 247 -14.60 5.41 6.69
N TYR A 248 -14.07 6.38 7.43
CA TYR A 248 -14.76 7.01 8.57
C TYR A 248 -14.93 8.53 8.40
N ARG A 249 -14.63 9.06 7.22
CA ARG A 249 -14.76 10.48 6.92
C ARG A 249 -16.19 10.84 6.54
N GLY A 250 -16.53 12.11 6.78
CA GLY A 250 -17.73 12.73 6.25
C GLY A 250 -17.63 13.06 4.76
N PRO A 251 -18.67 13.70 4.20
CA PRO A 251 -18.67 14.26 2.85
C PRO A 251 -17.44 15.11 2.53
N ASN A 252 -17.02 15.13 1.26
CA ASN A 252 -16.12 16.16 0.76
C ASN A 252 -16.92 17.44 0.50
N ASP A 253 -16.48 18.54 1.09
CA ASP A 253 -17.06 19.87 0.90
C ASP A 253 -15.98 20.96 1.00
N ASP A 254 -16.40 22.22 1.05
CA ASP A 254 -15.51 23.39 1.09
C ASP A 254 -14.66 23.49 2.37
N ASN A 255 -14.87 22.63 3.37
CA ASN A 255 -14.24 22.66 4.68
C ASN A 255 -14.37 24.01 5.42
N LEU A 256 -15.41 24.82 5.13
CA LEU A 256 -15.66 26.13 5.76
C LEU A 256 -16.54 26.06 7.02
N GLY A 257 -17.06 24.87 7.35
CA GLY A 257 -17.96 24.62 8.48
C GLY A 257 -17.25 24.22 9.79
N GLY A 258 -18.04 23.81 10.79
CA GLY A 258 -17.56 23.32 12.09
C GLY A 258 -16.84 21.97 12.02
N GLU A 259 -16.54 21.36 13.18
CA GLU A 259 -15.83 20.07 13.25
C GLU A 259 -16.50 18.98 12.41
N LYS A 260 -15.71 18.34 11.53
CA LYS A 260 -16.18 17.24 10.67
C LYS A 260 -15.47 15.93 11.02
N PRO A 261 -16.18 14.80 10.97
CA PRO A 261 -15.55 13.50 11.14
C PRO A 261 -14.61 13.26 9.95
N PHE A 262 -13.33 13.02 10.26
CA PHE A 262 -12.34 12.67 9.25
C PHE A 262 -11.78 11.27 9.49
N LEU A 263 -11.21 11.02 10.68
CA LEU A 263 -10.84 9.66 11.11
C LEU A 263 -12.02 8.88 11.72
N GLY A 264 -13.15 9.55 11.98
CA GLY A 264 -14.18 9.03 12.88
C GLY A 264 -13.75 9.06 14.36
N ARG A 265 -14.74 9.01 15.26
CA ARG A 265 -14.49 9.17 16.70
C ARG A 265 -13.66 8.04 17.29
N GLU A 266 -13.99 6.80 16.95
CA GLU A 266 -13.33 5.61 17.50
C GLU A 266 -11.85 5.55 17.13
N GLN A 267 -11.50 5.78 15.86
CA GLN A 267 -10.11 5.81 15.41
C GLN A 267 -9.34 7.00 16.01
N LEU A 268 -9.97 8.16 16.16
CA LEU A 268 -9.33 9.30 16.80
C LEU A 268 -9.01 9.03 18.28
N ASP A 269 -9.96 8.44 19.01
CA ASP A 269 -9.77 8.08 20.42
C ASP A 269 -8.77 6.93 20.57
N TRP A 270 -8.78 5.96 19.65
CA TRP A 270 -7.76 4.93 19.52
C TRP A 270 -6.37 5.55 19.31
N LEU A 271 -6.22 6.44 18.33
CA LEU A 271 -4.93 7.05 17.99
C LEU A 271 -4.36 7.83 19.19
N LYS A 272 -5.19 8.63 19.87
CA LYS A 272 -4.80 9.37 21.08
C LYS A 272 -4.33 8.43 22.18
N ARG A 273 -5.06 7.35 22.44
CA ARG A 273 -4.70 6.35 23.46
C ARG A 273 -3.39 5.66 23.10
N GLU A 274 -3.28 5.10 21.90
CA GLU A 274 -2.09 4.34 21.50
C GLU A 274 -0.82 5.22 21.43
N LEU A 275 -0.95 6.50 21.04
CA LEU A 275 0.15 7.46 21.08
C LEU A 275 0.61 7.75 22.51
N LYS A 276 -0.34 7.91 23.44
CA LYS A 276 -0.07 8.14 24.86
C LYS A 276 0.59 6.92 25.51
N ASP A 277 0.13 5.72 25.15
CA ASP A 277 0.60 4.46 25.73
C ASP A 277 1.93 3.97 25.11
N SER A 278 2.35 4.55 23.98
CA SER A 278 3.56 4.15 23.27
C SER A 278 4.85 4.63 23.96
N SER A 279 5.64 3.66 24.43
CA SER A 279 7.00 3.87 24.96
C SER A 279 8.11 3.78 23.90
N ALA A 280 7.76 3.54 22.63
CA ALA A 280 8.73 3.48 21.54
C ALA A 280 9.41 4.84 21.34
N GLN A 281 10.72 4.80 21.03
CA GLN A 281 11.50 6.02 20.82
C GLN A 281 10.98 6.86 19.64
N TRP A 282 10.62 6.21 18.55
CA TRP A 282 10.05 6.81 17.35
C TRP A 282 8.60 6.37 17.17
N LYS A 283 7.79 7.32 16.73
CA LYS A 283 6.37 7.14 16.43
C LYS A 283 6.15 7.65 15.01
N VAL A 284 5.80 6.75 14.09
CA VAL A 284 5.49 7.10 12.70
C VAL A 284 3.98 7.01 12.53
N VAL A 285 3.34 8.12 12.18
CA VAL A 285 1.93 8.13 11.78
C VAL A 285 1.89 7.99 10.26
N ALA A 286 1.52 6.79 9.79
CA ALA A 286 1.31 6.55 8.37
C ALA A 286 -0.10 7.06 8.01
N ALA A 287 -0.15 8.00 7.08
CA ALA A 287 -1.36 8.70 6.68
C ALA A 287 -1.54 8.49 5.17
N ASP A 288 -2.72 8.02 4.77
CA ASP A 288 -3.08 7.84 3.37
C ASP A 288 -3.35 9.17 2.65
N MET A 289 -3.53 10.27 3.40
CA MET A 289 -3.60 11.62 2.85
C MET A 289 -2.66 12.60 3.55
N PRO A 290 -2.27 13.72 2.89
CA PRO A 290 -1.51 14.79 3.54
C PRO A 290 -2.25 15.43 4.73
N ILE A 291 -1.61 15.49 5.90
CA ILE A 291 -2.18 16.08 7.13
C ILE A 291 -2.01 17.63 7.18
N GLY A 292 -1.54 18.27 6.10
CA GLY A 292 -1.25 19.71 6.11
C GLY A 292 -1.22 20.39 4.73
N LEU A 293 -1.79 19.77 3.70
CA LEU A 293 -1.89 20.34 2.36
C LEU A 293 -3.34 20.30 1.90
N GLY A 294 -3.88 21.44 1.47
CA GLY A 294 -5.13 21.48 0.72
C GLY A 294 -4.85 21.10 -0.73
N VAL A 295 -5.36 19.95 -1.16
CA VAL A 295 -5.29 19.49 -2.55
C VAL A 295 -6.69 19.72 -3.16
N PRO A 296 -6.87 20.72 -4.03
CA PRO A 296 -8.17 20.97 -4.65
C PRO A 296 -8.50 19.89 -5.70
N ASP A 297 -9.79 19.66 -5.92
CA ASP A 297 -10.29 18.85 -7.04
C ASP A 297 -10.07 19.61 -8.37
N GLY A 298 -9.44 18.98 -9.36
CA GLY A 298 -9.19 19.59 -10.70
C GLY A 298 -7.71 19.78 -11.04
N GLU A 299 -7.44 20.24 -12.28
CA GLU A 299 -6.15 20.13 -13.01
C GLU A 299 -4.89 20.04 -12.15
N VAL A 300 -4.23 18.87 -12.26
CA VAL A 300 -2.85 18.55 -11.90
C VAL A 300 -2.34 19.36 -10.71
N SER A 301 -2.30 18.75 -9.52
CA SER A 301 -1.50 19.31 -8.42
C SER A 301 -0.12 19.65 -8.99
N PRO A 302 0.26 20.95 -9.11
CA PRO A 302 1.54 21.29 -9.67
C PRO A 302 2.54 20.83 -8.62
N GLY A 303 3.21 19.71 -8.91
CA GLY A 303 4.20 19.12 -8.02
C GLY A 303 5.06 20.23 -7.43
N TRP A 304 5.05 20.29 -6.09
CA TRP A 304 5.87 21.16 -5.25
C TRP A 304 6.63 22.27 -6.00
N ARG A 305 6.00 23.43 -6.20
CA ARG A 305 6.77 24.67 -6.37
C ARG A 305 7.36 25.01 -5.01
N ALA A 306 8.59 24.55 -4.78
CA ALA A 306 9.46 25.10 -3.75
C ALA A 306 9.29 26.63 -3.76
N GLY A 307 8.99 27.20 -2.59
CA GLY A 307 8.60 28.59 -2.42
C GLY A 307 9.44 29.57 -3.25
N ARG A 308 8.78 30.64 -3.70
CA ARG A 308 9.36 31.78 -4.42
C ARG A 308 10.86 31.95 -4.10
N ARG A 309 11.71 31.61 -5.07
CA ARG A 309 13.15 31.91 -4.99
C ARG A 309 13.32 33.42 -4.93
N SER A 310 13.84 33.92 -3.81
CA SER A 310 14.51 35.21 -3.78
C SER A 310 15.73 35.15 -4.73
N PRO A 311 16.07 36.18 -5.53
CA PRO A 311 17.05 36.07 -6.61
C PRO A 311 18.52 35.89 -6.17
N THR A 312 18.80 35.79 -4.86
CA THR A 312 20.16 35.76 -4.33
C THR A 312 20.36 34.58 -3.37
N ALA A 313 20.48 33.37 -3.90
CA ALA A 313 21.03 32.24 -3.14
C ALA A 313 21.66 31.21 -4.07
N THR A 314 23.00 31.24 -4.14
CA THR A 314 23.86 30.23 -4.74
C THR A 314 23.69 28.85 -4.09
N ARG A 315 23.64 27.81 -4.95
CA ARG A 315 23.72 26.35 -4.70
C ARG A 315 23.73 25.90 -3.22
N ALA A 316 22.64 25.30 -2.77
CA ALA A 316 22.60 24.50 -1.54
C ALA A 316 21.92 23.15 -1.77
N ARG A 317 22.53 22.08 -1.24
CA ARG A 317 22.02 20.68 -1.21
C ARG A 317 20.79 20.57 -0.28
N PRO A 318 19.85 19.63 -0.50
CA PRO A 318 18.71 19.46 0.38
C PRO A 318 19.15 18.90 1.73
N ARG A 319 18.89 19.65 2.81
CA ARG A 319 18.92 19.15 4.19
C ARG A 319 17.51 18.69 4.53
N ALA A 320 17.40 17.46 5.03
CA ALA A 320 16.17 16.96 5.64
C ALA A 320 15.73 17.88 6.78
N ALA A 321 14.46 18.32 6.75
CA ALA A 321 13.87 19.11 7.82
C ALA A 321 13.54 18.16 9.00
N SER A 322 14.20 18.36 10.13
CA SER A 322 13.78 17.80 11.42
C SER A 322 13.03 18.89 12.19
N TRP A 323 11.77 18.63 12.51
CA TRP A 323 11.01 19.45 13.44
C TRP A 323 11.22 18.89 14.84
N ARG A 324 11.95 19.62 15.69
CA ARG A 324 11.98 19.36 17.13
C ARG A 324 10.77 20.05 17.74
N LEU A 325 9.90 19.29 18.42
CA LEU A 325 8.92 19.87 19.33
C LEU A 325 9.66 20.45 20.55
N PRO A 326 9.28 21.63 21.05
CA PRO A 326 9.85 22.17 22.27
C PRO A 326 9.42 21.31 23.47
N SER A 327 10.39 21.04 24.34
CA SER A 327 10.22 20.35 25.61
C SER A 327 9.27 21.13 26.53
N CYS A 328 8.33 20.42 27.15
CA CYS A 328 7.83 20.72 28.50
C CYS A 328 8.07 19.50 29.37
#